data_AF-A0A537HE83-F1
#
_entry.id   AF-A0A537HE83-F1
#
_cell.length_a   1.000
_cell.length_b   1.000
_cell.length_c   1.000
_cell.angle_alpha   90.00
_cell.angle_beta   90.00
_cell.angle_gamma   90.00
#
_symmetry.space_group_name_H-M   'P 1'
#
loop_
_entity.id
_entity.type
_entity.pdbx_description
1 polymer ?
#
loop_
_entity_poly.entity_id
_entity_poly.type
_entity_poly.pdbx_seq_one_letter_code
_entity_poly.pdbx_strand_id
1 'polypeptide(L)'
;MSKDYSGSADSQDRQGAARSGLATGKVRWYAIVSLVIIAACLAEFLTGSTPILGAFTNPLGLVFNVGLYGGGALLIREAAIRWRKRWGAVLLLGGAYAVGEEGFAAKTMINPNSPIIGNQLYSHWAGINWVALTNLTVFHAAFSIAIPLILVELSFPETKGRRLLANRGLTLTGVLYGLTVFVLTFFLGDPYVPSLGVDL
;
A
#
# COMPACT_ATOMS: atom_id res chain seq x y z
N MET A 1 -5.65 -57.95 -17.38
CA MET A 1 -6.30 -56.72 -17.88
C MET A 1 -6.43 -55.75 -16.70
N SER A 2 -5.34 -55.08 -16.33
CA SER A 2 -5.30 -54.09 -15.25
C SER A 2 -5.39 -52.71 -15.89
N LYS A 3 -6.47 -51.96 -15.66
CA LYS A 3 -6.59 -50.58 -16.15
C LYS A 3 -5.90 -49.64 -15.17
N ASP A 4 -4.78 -49.06 -15.61
CA ASP A 4 -4.10 -47.98 -14.91
C ASP A 4 -4.97 -46.72 -14.92
N TYR A 5 -5.69 -46.47 -13.81
CA TYR A 5 -6.54 -45.29 -13.61
C TYR A 5 -5.89 -44.21 -12.73
N SER A 6 -4.61 -44.34 -12.35
CA SER A 6 -3.95 -43.43 -11.40
C SER A 6 -3.29 -42.20 -12.02
N GLY A 7 -3.17 -42.11 -13.35
CA GLY A 7 -2.38 -41.06 -14.00
C GLY A 7 -3.10 -39.74 -14.32
N SER A 8 -4.43 -39.73 -14.43
CA SER A 8 -5.15 -38.55 -14.93
C SER A 8 -5.53 -37.55 -13.83
N ALA A 9 -5.87 -38.02 -12.62
CA ALA A 9 -6.29 -37.16 -11.51
C ALA A 9 -5.13 -36.31 -10.95
N ASP A 10 -3.94 -36.90 -10.74
CA ASP A 10 -2.77 -36.18 -10.21
C ASP A 10 -2.20 -35.15 -11.21
N SER A 11 -2.38 -35.39 -12.51
CA SER A 11 -1.94 -34.45 -13.55
C SER A 11 -2.85 -33.21 -13.67
N GLN A 12 -4.15 -33.36 -13.42
CA GLN A 12 -5.12 -32.27 -13.44
C GLN A 12 -5.07 -31.43 -12.15
N ASP A 13 -4.87 -32.05 -10.99
CA ASP A 13 -4.67 -31.34 -9.72
C ASP A 13 -3.37 -30.51 -9.71
N ARG A 14 -2.30 -31.01 -10.33
CA ARG A 14 -1.04 -30.24 -10.50
C ARG A 14 -1.16 -29.09 -11.51
N GLN A 15 -2.04 -29.21 -12.51
CA GLN A 15 -2.28 -28.15 -13.50
C GLN A 15 -3.23 -27.05 -12.98
N GLY A 16 -4.15 -27.37 -12.06
CA GLY A 16 -4.99 -26.39 -11.35
C GLY A 16 -4.22 -25.47 -10.38
N ALA A 17 -3.01 -25.89 -9.97
CA ALA A 17 -2.10 -25.09 -9.15
C ALA A 17 -1.39 -23.96 -9.94
N ALA A 18 -1.67 -23.80 -11.23
CA ALA A 18 -1.04 -22.84 -12.13
C ALA A 18 -1.66 -21.43 -12.02
N ARG A 19 -0.89 -20.48 -11.47
CA ARG A 19 -1.15 -19.01 -11.41
C ARG A 19 -2.54 -18.64 -10.88
N SER A 20 -2.62 -18.12 -9.64
CA SER A 20 -3.81 -17.45 -9.08
C SER A 20 -4.66 -16.80 -10.18
N GLY A 21 -5.86 -17.32 -10.45
CA GLY A 21 -6.68 -16.89 -11.59
C GLY A 21 -6.93 -15.38 -11.57
N LEU A 22 -7.08 -14.75 -12.74
CA LEU A 22 -7.53 -13.35 -12.79
C LEU A 22 -9.02 -13.32 -12.42
N ALA A 23 -9.41 -12.46 -11.48
CA ALA A 23 -10.81 -12.22 -11.18
C ALA A 23 -11.52 -11.63 -12.43
N THR A 24 -12.77 -12.00 -12.64
CA THR A 24 -13.55 -11.60 -13.82
C THR A 24 -14.87 -10.95 -13.39
N GLY A 25 -15.47 -10.19 -14.31
CA GLY A 25 -16.77 -9.55 -14.08
C GLY A 25 -16.72 -8.28 -13.23
N LYS A 26 -17.91 -7.78 -12.88
CA LYS A 26 -18.09 -6.50 -12.14
C LYS A 26 -17.51 -6.53 -10.73
N VAL A 27 -17.54 -7.70 -10.08
CA VAL A 27 -17.03 -7.90 -8.71
C VAL A 27 -15.54 -7.55 -8.62
N ARG A 28 -14.75 -7.86 -9.65
CA ARG A 28 -13.34 -7.44 -9.72
C ARG A 28 -13.20 -5.93 -9.64
N TRP A 29 -14.01 -5.20 -10.40
CA TRP A 29 -13.96 -3.74 -10.41
C TRP A 29 -14.39 -3.15 -9.08
N TYR A 30 -15.43 -3.70 -8.47
CA TYR A 30 -15.85 -3.30 -7.13
C TYR A 30 -14.75 -3.53 -6.09
N ALA A 31 -14.10 -4.69 -6.10
CA ALA A 31 -12.98 -4.96 -5.19
C ALA A 31 -11.81 -3.98 -5.37
N ILE A 32 -11.45 -3.63 -6.60
CA ILE A 32 -10.39 -2.65 -6.88
C ILE A 32 -10.77 -1.26 -6.36
N VAL A 33 -11.96 -0.78 -6.72
CA VAL A 33 -12.42 0.56 -6.33
C VAL A 33 -12.60 0.65 -4.82
N SER A 34 -13.22 -0.36 -4.20
CA SER A 34 -13.36 -0.43 -2.75
C SER A 34 -12.01 -0.46 -2.05
N LEU A 35 -11.03 -1.22 -2.55
CA LEU A 35 -9.71 -1.26 -1.93
C LEU A 35 -9.02 0.11 -1.95
N VAL A 36 -9.05 0.76 -3.12
CA VAL A 36 -8.43 2.08 -3.31
C VAL A 36 -9.07 3.13 -2.41
N ILE A 37 -10.40 3.15 -2.33
CA ILE A 37 -11.14 4.11 -1.50
C ILE A 37 -10.93 3.82 -0.02
N ILE A 38 -11.10 2.58 0.42
CA ILE A 38 -10.97 2.20 1.83
C ILE A 38 -9.54 2.48 2.31
N ALA A 39 -8.52 2.13 1.53
CA ALA A 39 -7.13 2.40 1.91
C ALA A 39 -6.85 3.89 2.09
N ALA A 40 -7.31 4.73 1.15
CA ALA A 40 -7.10 6.18 1.23
C ALA A 40 -7.90 6.84 2.35
N CYS A 41 -9.18 6.49 2.50
CA CYS A 41 -10.04 7.07 3.54
C CYS A 41 -9.62 6.62 4.94
N LEU A 42 -9.29 5.34 5.14
CA LEU A 42 -8.99 4.82 6.46
C LEU A 42 -7.68 5.39 7.00
N ALA A 43 -6.66 5.56 6.15
CA ALA A 43 -5.41 6.19 6.56
C ALA A 43 -5.66 7.64 7.00
N GLU A 44 -6.20 8.47 6.13
CA GLU A 44 -6.35 9.92 6.36
C GLU A 44 -7.36 10.29 7.46
N PHE A 45 -8.45 9.54 7.58
CA PHE A 45 -9.47 9.83 8.60
C PHE A 45 -9.07 9.35 9.99
N LEU A 46 -8.28 8.27 10.10
CA LEU A 46 -7.80 7.80 11.39
C LEU A 46 -6.63 8.63 11.91
N THR A 47 -5.73 9.09 11.04
CA THR A 47 -4.66 10.03 11.41
C THR A 47 -5.20 11.44 11.67
N GLY A 48 -6.33 11.79 11.05
CA GLY A 48 -6.87 13.15 11.08
C GLY A 48 -6.05 14.14 10.25
N SER A 49 -5.15 13.66 9.39
CA SER A 49 -4.24 14.49 8.59
C SER A 49 -4.95 15.28 7.49
N THR A 50 -6.02 14.73 6.92
CA THR A 50 -6.85 15.44 5.93
C THR A 50 -8.24 15.71 6.49
N PRO A 51 -8.58 16.97 6.84
CA PRO A 51 -9.95 17.34 7.15
C PRO A 51 -10.87 17.03 5.96
N ILE A 52 -12.07 16.50 6.23
CA ILE A 52 -13.05 16.16 5.17
C ILE A 52 -13.27 17.33 4.22
N LEU A 53 -13.35 18.55 4.76
CA LEU A 53 -13.51 19.77 3.96
C LEU A 53 -12.29 20.06 3.08
N GLY A 54 -11.09 19.75 3.57
CA GLY A 54 -9.83 19.85 2.83
C GLY A 54 -9.76 18.89 1.63
N ALA A 55 -10.36 17.70 1.74
CA ALA A 55 -10.45 16.76 0.63
C ALA A 55 -11.32 17.29 -0.53
N PHE A 56 -12.35 18.09 -0.25
CA PHE A 56 -13.20 18.71 -1.27
C PHE A 56 -12.61 20.00 -1.86
N THR A 57 -11.82 20.74 -1.08
CA THR A 57 -11.21 22.00 -1.54
C THR A 57 -9.90 21.77 -2.29
N ASN A 58 -9.22 20.64 -2.06
CA ASN A 58 -7.98 20.28 -2.75
C ASN A 58 -8.13 18.96 -3.55
N PRO A 59 -8.78 19.00 -4.73
CA PRO A 59 -8.99 17.81 -5.56
C PRO A 59 -7.66 17.19 -6.04
N LEU A 60 -6.62 17.99 -6.24
CA LEU A 60 -5.30 17.48 -6.61
C LEU A 60 -4.68 16.67 -5.48
N GLY A 61 -4.70 17.19 -4.25
CA GLY A 61 -4.24 16.47 -3.06
C GLY A 61 -4.97 15.15 -2.87
N LEU A 62 -6.29 15.15 -3.07
CA LEU A 62 -7.10 13.93 -3.01
C LEU A 62 -6.65 12.89 -4.05
N VAL A 63 -6.40 13.30 -5.30
CA VAL A 63 -5.93 12.38 -6.36
C VAL A 63 -4.58 11.74 -5.98
N PHE A 64 -3.63 12.52 -5.47
CA PHE A 64 -2.34 11.98 -5.06
C PHE A 64 -2.45 11.07 -3.82
N ASN A 65 -3.31 11.41 -2.84
CA ASN A 65 -3.58 10.52 -1.70
C ASN A 65 -4.18 9.19 -2.14
N VAL A 66 -5.18 9.22 -3.02
CA VAL A 66 -5.77 8.01 -3.59
C VAL A 66 -4.73 7.20 -4.36
N GLY A 67 -3.86 7.86 -5.13
CA GLY A 67 -2.76 7.20 -5.84
C GLY A 67 -1.73 6.57 -4.91
N LEU A 68 -1.41 7.23 -3.79
CA LEU A 68 -0.41 6.79 -2.82
C LEU A 68 -0.91 5.57 -2.04
N TYR A 69 -2.02 5.73 -1.31
CA TYR A 69 -2.58 4.66 -0.48
C TYR A 69 -3.20 3.54 -1.32
N GLY A 70 -4.02 3.90 -2.31
CA GLY A 70 -4.70 2.92 -3.14
C GLY A 70 -3.73 2.16 -4.06
N GLY A 71 -2.75 2.85 -4.63
CA GLY A 71 -1.68 2.24 -5.42
C GLY A 71 -0.83 1.29 -4.58
N GLY A 72 -0.38 1.73 -3.40
CA GLY A 72 0.38 0.91 -2.46
C GLY A 72 -0.38 -0.36 -2.05
N ALA A 73 -1.63 -0.22 -1.60
CA ALA A 73 -2.46 -1.36 -1.20
C ALA A 73 -2.68 -2.37 -2.34
N LEU A 74 -2.95 -1.90 -3.56
CA LEU A 74 -3.11 -2.77 -4.73
C LEU A 74 -1.81 -3.52 -5.06
N LEU A 75 -0.67 -2.83 -5.07
CA LEU A 75 0.62 -3.44 -5.38
C LEU A 75 1.00 -4.50 -4.34
N ILE A 76 0.81 -4.20 -3.05
CA ILE A 76 1.10 -5.13 -1.96
C ILE A 76 0.20 -6.37 -2.03
N ARG A 77 -1.10 -6.18 -2.26
CA ARG A 77 -2.04 -7.30 -2.44
C ARG A 77 -1.63 -8.18 -3.62
N GLU A 78 -1.34 -7.57 -4.77
CA GLU A 78 -0.90 -8.32 -5.96
C GLU A 78 0.42 -9.04 -5.74
N ALA A 79 1.38 -8.42 -5.06
CA ALA A 79 2.64 -9.06 -4.69
C ALA A 79 2.42 -10.27 -3.78
N ALA A 80 1.60 -10.13 -2.73
CA ALA A 80 1.28 -11.22 -1.82
C ALA A 80 0.66 -12.43 -2.55
N ILE A 81 -0.29 -12.19 -3.46
CA ILE A 81 -0.96 -13.25 -4.24
C ILE A 81 0.00 -13.88 -5.25
N ARG A 82 0.75 -13.07 -6.00
CA ARG A 82 1.66 -13.56 -7.04
C ARG A 82 2.85 -14.33 -6.47
N TRP A 83 3.36 -13.90 -5.32
CA TRP A 83 4.44 -14.57 -4.60
C TRP A 83 3.95 -15.71 -3.69
N ARG A 84 2.64 -15.95 -3.63
CA ARG A 84 2.00 -16.95 -2.74
C ARG A 84 2.45 -16.80 -1.28
N LYS A 85 2.60 -15.57 -0.83
CA LYS A 85 2.96 -15.25 0.55
C LYS A 85 1.71 -14.99 1.37
N ARG A 86 1.86 -15.13 2.68
CA ARG A 86 0.79 -14.91 3.67
C ARG A 86 0.94 -13.52 4.30
N TRP A 87 0.13 -13.25 5.33
CA TRP A 87 0.07 -11.98 6.04
C TRP A 87 1.42 -11.43 6.53
N GLY A 88 2.38 -12.28 6.88
CA GLY A 88 3.73 -11.80 7.24
C GLY A 88 4.41 -10.98 6.14
N ALA A 89 4.22 -11.34 4.87
CA ALA A 89 4.73 -10.55 3.76
C ALA A 89 3.91 -9.28 3.52
N VAL A 90 2.59 -9.32 3.75
CA VAL A 90 1.73 -8.14 3.65
C VAL A 90 2.15 -7.08 4.67
N LEU A 91 2.39 -7.49 5.93
CA LEU A 91 2.83 -6.59 6.99
C LEU A 91 4.23 -6.05 6.72
N LEU A 92 5.16 -6.89 6.24
CA LEU A 92 6.52 -6.45 5.90
C LEU A 92 6.52 -5.46 4.72
N LEU A 93 5.76 -5.74 3.66
CA LEU A 93 5.59 -4.83 2.54
C LEU A 93 4.83 -3.56 2.95
N GLY A 94 3.86 -3.67 3.86
CA GLY A 94 3.15 -2.53 4.43
C GLY A 94 4.08 -1.63 5.25
N GLY A 95 5.02 -2.22 5.99
CA GLY A 95 6.06 -1.45 6.67
C GLY A 95 7.03 -0.78 5.70
N ALA A 96 7.43 -1.48 4.62
CA ALA A 96 8.24 -0.86 3.56
C ALA A 96 7.50 0.30 2.87
N TYR A 97 6.19 0.15 2.64
CA TYR A 97 5.32 1.20 2.15
C TYR A 97 5.32 2.40 3.11
N ALA A 98 5.17 2.15 4.42
CA ALA A 98 5.15 3.19 5.44
C ALA A 98 6.45 4.01 5.44
N VAL A 99 7.60 3.33 5.39
CA VAL A 99 8.90 4.01 5.29
C VAL A 99 9.02 4.82 4.02
N GLY A 100 8.49 4.32 2.89
CA GLY A 100 8.47 5.08 1.64
C GLY A 100 7.59 6.34 1.73
N GLU A 101 6.40 6.21 2.27
CA GLU A 101 5.45 7.30 2.42
C GLU A 101 5.94 8.36 3.42
N GLU A 102 6.23 7.94 4.64
CA GLU A 102 6.58 8.82 5.76
C GLU A 102 8.04 9.27 5.73
N GLY A 103 8.89 8.54 5.02
CA GLY A 103 10.28 8.92 4.77
C GLY A 103 10.45 9.89 3.60
N PHE A 104 9.74 9.69 2.48
CA PHE A 104 9.92 10.50 1.26
C PHE A 104 8.84 11.55 1.04
N ALA A 105 7.56 11.17 1.12
CA ALA A 105 6.45 12.06 0.77
C ALA A 105 6.12 13.02 1.94
N ALA A 106 5.82 12.44 3.11
CA ALA A 106 5.43 13.20 4.29
C ALA A 106 6.62 13.63 5.16
N LYS A 107 7.78 12.95 5.02
CA LYS A 107 9.06 13.24 5.68
C LYS A 107 8.98 13.31 7.21
N THR A 108 7.94 12.74 7.83
CA THR A 108 7.75 12.75 9.29
C THR A 108 8.82 11.94 10.03
N MET A 109 9.42 10.96 9.35
CA MET A 109 10.52 10.15 9.89
C MET A 109 11.87 10.90 9.89
N ILE A 110 12.00 12.01 9.17
CA ILE A 110 13.27 12.75 9.04
C ILE A 110 13.15 14.20 9.49
N ASN A 111 11.99 14.83 9.36
CA ASN A 111 11.75 16.20 9.79
C ASN A 111 11.47 16.24 11.31
N PRO A 112 12.38 16.82 12.13
CA PRO A 112 12.17 16.91 13.58
C PRO A 112 11.00 17.85 13.96
N ASN A 113 10.62 18.77 13.07
CA ASN A 113 9.50 19.70 13.24
C ASN A 113 8.48 19.52 12.11
N SER A 114 7.96 18.31 11.99
CA SER A 114 6.98 17.98 10.95
C SER A 114 5.68 18.79 11.13
N PRO A 115 5.10 19.31 10.04
CA PRO A 115 3.79 19.95 10.09
C PRO A 115 2.65 18.99 10.42
N ILE A 116 2.87 17.67 10.29
CA ILE A 116 1.84 16.63 10.49
C ILE A 116 1.85 16.13 11.94
N ILE A 117 3.02 15.80 12.46
CA ILE A 117 3.17 15.20 13.80
C ILE A 117 3.75 16.15 14.85
N GLY A 118 4.01 17.40 14.48
CA GLY A 118 4.54 18.44 15.37
C GLY A 118 6.04 18.31 15.66
N ASN A 119 6.50 19.05 16.68
CA ASN A 119 7.88 18.99 17.15
C ASN A 119 8.12 17.68 17.91
N GLN A 120 9.02 16.86 17.37
CA GLN A 120 9.38 15.54 17.87
C GLN A 120 10.90 15.43 18.05
N LEU A 121 11.56 16.52 18.45
CA LEU A 121 13.02 16.55 18.61
C LEU A 121 13.52 15.51 19.62
N TYR A 122 12.73 15.20 20.65
CA TYR A 122 13.08 14.23 21.70
C TYR A 122 13.24 12.79 21.19
N SER A 123 12.63 12.45 20.05
CA SER A 123 12.72 11.13 19.42
C SER A 123 13.65 11.10 18.21
N HIS A 124 14.36 12.19 17.94
CA HIS A 124 15.24 12.33 16.79
C HIS A 124 16.68 11.97 17.15
N TRP A 125 17.21 10.92 16.52
CA TRP A 125 18.59 10.48 16.70
C TRP A 125 19.13 9.86 15.41
N ALA A 126 20.40 10.12 15.10
CA ALA A 126 21.05 9.70 13.86
C ALA A 126 20.32 10.17 12.57
N GLY A 127 19.68 11.34 12.61
CA GLY A 127 18.95 11.89 11.46
C GLY A 127 17.53 11.32 11.28
N ILE A 128 17.08 10.47 12.20
CA ILE A 128 15.80 9.76 12.10
C ILE A 128 14.98 10.00 13.37
N ASN A 129 13.68 10.25 13.19
CA ASN A 129 12.69 10.22 14.24
C ASN A 129 12.25 8.78 14.52
N TRP A 130 12.78 8.18 15.59
CA TRP A 130 12.56 6.78 15.92
C TRP A 130 11.12 6.48 16.35
N VAL A 131 10.47 7.42 17.05
CA VAL A 131 9.07 7.26 17.47
C VAL A 131 8.14 7.29 16.24
N ALA A 132 8.37 8.23 15.32
CA ALA A 132 7.63 8.27 14.06
C ALA A 132 7.92 7.01 13.24
N LEU A 133 9.19 6.61 13.12
CA LEU A 133 9.59 5.39 12.41
C LEU A 133 8.84 4.18 12.95
N THR A 134 8.81 3.94 14.26
CA THR A 134 8.13 2.76 14.81
C THR A 134 6.61 2.87 14.73
N ASN A 135 6.04 3.98 15.20
CA ASN A 135 4.59 4.10 15.34
C ASN A 135 3.90 4.20 13.98
N LEU A 136 4.43 5.01 13.06
CA LEU A 136 3.83 5.19 11.74
C LEU A 136 4.04 3.93 10.88
N THR A 137 5.17 3.23 11.03
CA THR A 137 5.34 1.93 10.35
C THR A 137 4.29 0.92 10.78
N VAL A 138 4.05 0.77 12.08
CA VAL A 138 3.01 -0.13 12.59
C VAL A 138 1.63 0.35 12.15
N PHE A 139 1.37 1.66 12.24
CA PHE A 139 0.09 2.25 11.86
C PHE A 139 -0.22 2.00 10.39
N HIS A 140 0.65 2.36 9.45
CA HIS A 140 0.38 2.19 8.03
C HIS A 140 0.35 0.73 7.61
N ALA A 141 1.22 -0.12 8.17
CA ALA A 141 1.18 -1.56 7.90
C ALA A 141 -0.18 -2.17 8.31
N ALA A 142 -0.73 -1.75 9.45
CA ALA A 142 -2.01 -2.24 9.95
C ALA A 142 -3.22 -1.57 9.29
N PHE A 143 -3.32 -0.25 9.38
CA PHE A 143 -4.51 0.54 9.04
C PHE A 143 -4.54 1.00 7.59
N SER A 144 -3.40 1.29 6.96
CA SER A 144 -3.39 1.67 5.54
C SER A 144 -3.36 0.47 4.60
N ILE A 145 -2.85 -0.68 5.06
CA ILE A 145 -2.65 -1.87 4.23
C ILE A 145 -3.47 -3.07 4.72
N ALA A 146 -3.16 -3.63 5.90
CA ALA A 146 -3.72 -4.91 6.30
C ALA A 146 -5.25 -4.87 6.46
N ILE A 147 -5.79 -3.87 7.17
CA ILE A 147 -7.23 -3.73 7.42
C ILE A 147 -8.01 -3.52 6.11
N PRO A 148 -7.64 -2.58 5.20
CA PRO A 148 -8.30 -2.45 3.91
C PRO A 148 -8.31 -3.74 3.09
N LEU A 149 -7.20 -4.50 3.11
CA LEU A 149 -7.12 -5.80 2.44
C LEU A 149 -8.12 -6.80 3.06
N ILE A 150 -8.18 -6.89 4.40
CA ILE A 150 -9.12 -7.77 5.11
C ILE A 150 -10.55 -7.39 4.77
N LEU A 151 -10.91 -6.10 4.84
CA LEU A 151 -12.26 -5.63 4.57
C LEU A 151 -12.71 -5.99 3.15
N VAL A 152 -11.84 -5.78 2.15
CA VAL A 152 -12.16 -6.14 0.76
C VAL A 152 -12.25 -7.65 0.55
N GLU A 153 -11.40 -8.45 1.22
CA GLU A 153 -11.50 -9.91 1.15
C GLU A 153 -12.78 -10.44 1.81
N LEU A 154 -13.28 -9.77 2.85
CA LEU A 154 -14.54 -10.11 3.51
C LEU A 154 -15.75 -9.67 2.69
N SER A 155 -15.70 -8.49 2.08
CA SER A 155 -16.80 -7.96 1.25
C SER A 155 -16.91 -8.63 -0.11
N PHE A 156 -15.80 -9.11 -0.69
CA PHE A 156 -15.75 -9.70 -2.02
C PHE A 156 -15.03 -11.06 -2.00
N PRO A 157 -15.59 -12.08 -1.33
CA PRO A 157 -14.95 -13.37 -1.15
C PRO A 157 -14.63 -14.09 -2.47
N GLU A 158 -15.33 -13.78 -3.56
CA GLU A 158 -15.10 -14.32 -4.90
C GLU A 158 -13.75 -13.89 -5.50
N THR A 159 -13.17 -12.80 -4.98
CA THR A 159 -11.87 -12.28 -5.41
C THR A 159 -10.70 -12.78 -4.54
N LYS A 160 -11.00 -13.51 -3.47
CA LYS A 160 -9.99 -14.02 -2.53
C LYS A 160 -9.03 -14.98 -3.23
N GLY A 161 -7.73 -14.75 -3.03
CA GLY A 161 -6.66 -15.53 -3.69
C GLY A 161 -6.58 -15.37 -5.21
N ARG A 162 -7.39 -14.50 -5.82
CA ARG A 162 -7.37 -14.18 -7.26
C ARG A 162 -6.67 -12.86 -7.51
N ARG A 163 -5.96 -12.78 -8.65
CA ARG A 163 -5.39 -11.51 -9.14
C ARG A 163 -6.51 -10.56 -9.50
N LEU A 164 -6.44 -9.33 -9.03
CA LEU A 164 -7.30 -8.23 -9.47
C LEU A 164 -6.68 -7.50 -10.66
N LEU A 165 -5.35 -7.50 -10.79
CA LEU A 165 -4.66 -6.84 -11.89
C LEU A 165 -4.03 -7.86 -12.85
N ALA A 166 -4.20 -7.62 -14.15
CA ALA A 166 -3.40 -8.29 -15.19
C ALA A 166 -1.97 -7.71 -15.18
N ASN A 167 -1.02 -8.32 -15.91
CA ASN A 167 0.37 -7.83 -15.93
C ASN A 167 0.50 -6.37 -16.40
N ARG A 168 -0.29 -5.97 -17.40
CA ARG A 168 -0.37 -4.57 -17.86
C ARG A 168 -0.91 -3.65 -16.77
N GLY A 169 -1.98 -4.06 -16.09
CA GLY A 169 -2.57 -3.31 -14.99
C GLY A 169 -1.59 -3.15 -13.81
N LEU A 170 -0.87 -4.21 -13.45
CA LEU A 170 0.15 -4.16 -12.41
C LEU A 170 1.27 -3.18 -12.76
N THR A 171 1.76 -3.22 -14.00
CA THR A 171 2.81 -2.31 -14.47
C THR A 171 2.32 -0.86 -14.43
N LEU A 172 1.11 -0.60 -14.92
CA LEU A 172 0.49 0.72 -14.88
C LEU A 172 0.32 1.23 -13.45
N THR A 173 -0.21 0.41 -12.54
CA THR A 173 -0.33 0.77 -11.12
C THR A 173 1.03 1.05 -10.49
N GLY A 174 2.06 0.27 -10.82
CA GLY A 174 3.44 0.51 -10.35
C GLY A 174 4.00 1.84 -10.83
N VAL A 175 3.83 2.16 -12.11
CA VAL A 175 4.26 3.44 -12.69
C VAL A 175 3.51 4.61 -12.06
N LEU A 176 2.18 4.50 -11.92
CA LEU A 176 1.36 5.55 -11.31
C LEU A 176 1.73 5.77 -9.84
N TYR A 177 1.92 4.70 -9.08
CA TYR A 177 2.38 4.79 -7.69
C TYR A 177 3.75 5.46 -7.59
N GLY A 178 4.72 5.03 -8.42
CA GLY A 178 6.04 5.64 -8.45
C GLY A 178 6.00 7.12 -8.83
N LEU A 179 5.17 7.50 -9.80
CA LEU A 179 4.96 8.89 -10.18
C LEU A 179 4.33 9.69 -9.04
N THR A 180 3.32 9.13 -8.36
CA THR A 180 2.70 9.76 -7.18
C THR A 180 3.73 10.03 -6.09
N VAL A 181 4.52 9.02 -5.71
CA VAL A 181 5.58 9.17 -4.70
C VAL A 181 6.59 10.23 -5.15
N PHE A 182 7.02 10.20 -6.42
CA PHE A 182 7.95 11.20 -6.96
C PHE A 182 7.39 12.62 -6.87
N VAL A 183 6.16 12.84 -7.34
CA VAL A 183 5.55 14.18 -7.33
C VAL A 183 5.34 14.68 -5.89
N LEU A 184 4.89 13.83 -4.98
CA LEU A 184 4.78 14.17 -3.57
C LEU A 184 6.14 14.50 -2.94
N THR A 185 7.17 13.70 -3.21
CA THR A 185 8.50 13.90 -2.60
C THR A 185 9.14 15.23 -3.02
N PHE A 186 8.98 15.62 -4.29
CA PHE A 186 9.73 16.75 -4.87
C PHE A 186 8.92 18.03 -5.06
N PHE A 187 7.58 17.96 -5.15
CA PHE A 187 6.76 19.11 -5.54
C PHE A 187 5.61 19.43 -4.59
N LEU A 188 4.96 18.43 -3.98
CA LEU A 188 3.70 18.64 -3.25
C LEU A 188 3.74 18.29 -1.76
N GLY A 189 4.75 17.53 -1.31
CA GLY A 189 4.93 17.10 0.07
C GLY A 189 5.73 18.09 0.92
N ASP A 190 6.20 17.62 2.06
CA ASP A 190 6.99 18.45 2.99
C ASP A 190 8.26 18.95 2.27
N PRO A 191 8.54 20.27 2.22
CA PRO A 191 9.73 20.81 1.54
C PRO A 191 11.03 20.53 2.31
N TYR A 192 10.97 19.91 3.49
CA TYR A 192 12.13 19.61 4.32
C TYR A 192 13.23 18.86 3.54
N VAL A 193 14.46 19.35 3.69
CA VAL A 193 15.68 18.74 3.18
C VAL A 193 16.60 18.50 4.38
N PRO A 194 17.05 17.26 4.64
CA PRO A 194 18.00 17.00 5.72
C PRO A 194 19.27 17.83 5.52
N SER A 195 19.71 18.57 6.53
CA SER A 195 21.05 19.15 6.51
C SER A 195 22.06 18.02 6.67
N LEU A 196 23.03 17.91 5.76
CA LEU A 196 24.03 16.85 5.80
C LEU A 196 25.05 17.00 6.96
N GLY A 197 24.86 17.95 7.88
CA GLY A 197 25.76 18.19 9.01
C GLY A 197 27.20 18.51 8.60
N VAL A 198 27.44 18.87 7.34
CA VAL A 198 28.72 19.36 6.86
C VAL A 198 28.63 20.88 6.82
N ASP A 199 28.87 21.50 7.97
CA ASP A 199 29.30 22.89 8.00
C ASP A 199 30.69 22.92 7.33
N LEU A 200 30.76 23.44 6.10
CA LEU A 200 32.00 23.82 5.43
C LEU A 200 32.32 25.29 5.71
#